data_AF-A0A1Y1W1G9-F1
#
_entry.id   AF-A0A1Y1W1G9-F1
#
_cell.length_a   1.000
_cell.length_b   1.000
_cell.length_c   1.000
_cell.angle_alpha   90.00
_cell.angle_beta   90.00
_cell.angle_gamma   90.00
#
_symmetry.space_group_name_H-M   'P 1'
#
loop_
_entity.id
_entity.type
_entity.pdbx_description
1 polymer ?
#
loop_
_entity_poly.entity_id
_entity_poly.type
_entity_poly.pdbx_seq_one_letter_code
_entity_poly.pdbx_strand_id
1 'polypeptide(L)'
;MASSNVRQSSFWKRTPAFTPSRVELVYSSTAHTDTAADLAPKAKQQPAAAPEPAAEPATEPEPRTADLNPLAAAGPPSPPVSSTLEDKFQALLSSPHVDLEQLKKLSWKGIPSRHRRTAWQLLMGYLPLNGSRRAATVARKRKEYADWTAQTFQRGEASLDRQVWHQIRIDVPRTRPDSPVIQHVRVQRSLERALYCWAVRHPASGYVQGINDLLTPFYCVFLGEAEVDSVSDQALAETEADAFWCLTRLLDGIQDNYTHAQPGIQRQVVKLRELVSRINRPLADHLSAEGIEFIQFAFRWINCLLMREVSLANTVRMWDTYLAEPDGFSTFHIYVCAAFLLRWAAELMQLDFQKAILFLQNPPTAAWTTQDIELLLAEAYMYKCLYHDSPSHYAATATRR
;
A
#
# COMPACT_ATOMS: atom_id res chain seq x y z
N MET A 1 50.46 40.67 14.33
CA MET A 1 49.41 39.72 13.91
C MET A 1 48.78 39.22 15.21
N ALA A 2 47.68 39.78 15.72
CA ALA A 2 46.30 39.59 15.22
C ALA A 2 45.95 38.08 15.13
N SER A 3 45.03 37.50 15.91
CA SER A 3 43.89 38.11 16.62
C SER A 3 43.48 37.40 17.94
N SER A 4 43.18 38.24 18.94
CA SER A 4 42.10 38.16 19.95
C SER A 4 41.45 36.81 20.32
N ASN A 5 41.64 36.40 21.58
CA ASN A 5 40.67 35.61 22.35
C ASN A 5 39.37 36.41 22.58
N VAL A 6 38.21 35.79 22.35
CA VAL A 6 36.91 36.28 22.86
C VAL A 6 36.15 35.13 23.51
N ARG A 7 35.76 35.31 24.78
CA ARG A 7 34.87 34.41 25.51
C ARG A 7 33.41 34.68 25.12
N GLN A 8 32.65 33.63 24.86
CA GLN A 8 31.20 33.59 25.10
C GLN A 8 30.91 32.27 25.85
N SER A 9 30.70 32.31 27.17
CA SER A 9 29.44 32.70 27.83
C SER A 9 28.40 31.57 27.75
N SER A 10 28.43 30.72 28.77
CA SER A 10 27.48 29.64 28.98
C SER A 10 26.10 30.17 29.36
N PHE A 11 25.09 29.95 28.51
CA PHE A 11 23.71 30.30 28.83
C PHE A 11 22.72 29.28 28.25
N TRP A 12 22.66 28.08 28.84
CA TRP A 12 21.50 27.16 28.87
C TRP A 12 21.75 26.08 29.92
N LYS A 13 21.36 26.32 31.17
CA LYS A 13 21.19 25.28 32.19
C LYS A 13 19.72 25.25 32.60
N ARG A 14 19.16 24.04 32.67
CA ARG A 14 17.82 23.67 33.17
C ARG A 14 16.63 23.90 32.21
N THR A 15 16.47 22.94 31.30
CA THR A 15 15.18 22.32 30.98
C THR A 15 15.34 20.80 31.20
N PRO A 16 14.34 20.08 31.73
CA PRO A 16 14.46 18.64 31.99
C PRO A 16 14.53 17.87 30.67
N ALA A 17 15.45 16.90 30.59
CA ALA A 17 15.59 16.05 29.43
C ALA A 17 14.36 15.11 29.30
N PHE A 18 13.71 15.13 28.15
CA PHE A 18 12.68 14.15 27.79
C PHE A 18 13.37 12.83 27.46
N THR A 19 13.33 11.86 28.38
CA THR A 19 13.95 10.54 28.22
C THR A 19 13.08 9.64 27.33
N PRO A 20 13.54 9.25 26.12
CA PRO A 20 12.79 8.38 25.22
C PRO A 20 12.99 6.91 25.65
N SER A 21 12.30 6.50 26.72
CA SER A 21 12.52 5.17 27.35
C SER A 21 11.23 4.36 27.52
N ARG A 22 10.18 4.69 26.77
CA ARG A 22 8.86 4.06 26.93
C ARG A 22 8.07 3.79 25.64
N VAL A 23 8.65 4.06 24.46
CA VAL A 23 8.01 3.80 23.15
C VAL A 23 8.41 2.42 22.59
N GLU A 24 9.64 1.96 22.84
CA GLU A 24 10.12 0.64 22.37
C GLU A 24 9.50 -0.56 23.11
N LEU A 25 8.98 -0.34 24.33
CA LEU A 25 8.53 -1.41 25.24
C LEU A 25 7.06 -1.84 25.06
N VAL A 26 6.29 -1.22 24.14
CA VAL A 26 4.86 -1.51 23.96
C VAL A 26 4.60 -2.61 22.90
N TYR A 27 5.59 -2.93 22.05
CA TYR A 27 5.43 -3.91 20.96
C TYR A 27 6.25 -5.21 21.13
N SER A 28 6.86 -5.45 22.29
CA SER A 28 7.74 -6.61 22.54
C SER A 28 7.15 -7.70 23.45
N SER A 29 5.88 -7.62 23.87
CA SER A 29 5.35 -8.50 24.92
C SER A 29 3.86 -8.90 24.78
N THR A 30 3.56 -9.75 23.78
CA THR A 30 2.42 -10.69 23.83
C THR A 30 2.73 -11.96 23.02
N ALA A 31 3.43 -12.92 23.64
CA ALA A 31 3.59 -14.27 23.08
C ALA A 31 3.75 -15.33 24.19
N HIS A 32 2.95 -16.39 24.09
CA HIS A 32 2.95 -17.62 24.91
C HIS A 32 2.45 -17.48 26.37
N THR A 33 1.71 -18.44 26.95
CA THR A 33 1.19 -19.75 26.49
C THR A 33 -0.38 -19.75 26.47
N ASP A 34 -1.21 -20.81 26.42
CA ASP A 34 -1.02 -22.28 26.53
C ASP A 34 -2.13 -23.15 25.84
N THR A 35 -2.03 -24.46 26.06
CA THR A 35 -2.80 -25.63 25.58
C THR A 35 -4.34 -25.71 25.74
N ALA A 36 -5.00 -26.20 24.68
CA ALA A 36 -5.98 -27.33 24.66
C ALA A 36 -6.30 -27.68 23.18
N ALA A 37 -5.99 -28.85 22.61
CA ALA A 37 -6.46 -30.22 22.89
C ALA A 37 -7.93 -30.49 22.49
N ASP A 38 -8.09 -31.26 21.40
CA ASP A 38 -9.27 -32.00 20.88
C ASP A 38 -10.69 -31.43 21.00
N LEU A 39 -11.37 -31.32 19.85
CA LEU A 39 -12.65 -32.02 19.56
C LEU A 39 -13.16 -31.68 18.15
N ALA A 40 -13.17 -32.66 17.24
CA ALA A 40 -13.77 -32.53 15.91
C ALA A 40 -15.27 -32.91 15.90
N PRO A 41 -16.17 -32.12 15.27
CA PRO A 41 -17.52 -32.55 14.95
C PRO A 41 -17.65 -33.07 13.50
N LYS A 42 -18.43 -34.15 13.35
CA LYS A 42 -18.63 -34.90 12.10
C LYS A 42 -19.45 -34.11 11.07
N ALA A 43 -19.17 -34.37 9.79
CA ALA A 43 -19.97 -33.90 8.67
C ALA A 43 -21.46 -34.32 8.79
N LYS A 44 -22.36 -33.42 8.39
CA LYS A 44 -23.78 -33.73 8.14
C LYS A 44 -24.09 -33.60 6.66
N GLN A 45 -24.77 -34.60 6.13
CA GLN A 45 -25.18 -34.70 4.73
C GLN A 45 -26.26 -33.65 4.40
N GLN A 46 -26.18 -33.06 3.21
CA GLN A 46 -27.29 -32.34 2.60
C GLN A 46 -28.13 -33.32 1.75
N PRO A 47 -29.47 -33.26 1.81
CA PRO A 47 -30.33 -34.05 0.93
C PRO A 47 -30.41 -33.43 -0.47
N ALA A 48 -30.56 -34.28 -1.49
CA ALA A 48 -30.65 -33.88 -2.89
C ALA A 48 -32.00 -33.22 -3.23
N ALA A 49 -31.99 -32.28 -4.19
CA ALA A 49 -33.17 -31.74 -4.85
C ALA A 49 -33.26 -32.28 -6.29
N ALA A 50 -34.49 -32.51 -6.76
CA ALA A 50 -34.83 -33.14 -8.04
C ALA A 50 -34.96 -32.11 -9.20
N PRO A 51 -35.06 -32.53 -10.48
CA PRO A 51 -34.58 -31.75 -11.61
C PRO A 51 -35.57 -30.75 -12.22
N GLU A 52 -35.01 -29.80 -12.98
CA GLU A 52 -35.73 -28.88 -13.87
C GLU A 52 -36.37 -29.63 -15.08
N PRO A 53 -37.52 -29.16 -15.60
CA PRO A 53 -38.15 -29.75 -16.78
C PRO A 53 -37.49 -29.31 -18.10
N ALA A 54 -37.64 -30.15 -19.13
CA ALA A 54 -36.90 -30.10 -20.38
C ALA A 54 -37.28 -28.93 -21.33
N ALA A 55 -36.33 -28.58 -22.20
CA ALA A 55 -36.56 -27.78 -23.39
C ALA A 55 -37.17 -28.61 -24.53
N GLU A 56 -38.03 -27.99 -25.34
CA GLU A 56 -38.58 -28.54 -26.59
C GLU A 56 -38.21 -27.66 -27.80
N PRO A 57 -38.25 -28.21 -29.04
CA PRO A 57 -37.23 -27.92 -30.05
C PRO A 57 -37.54 -26.77 -31.02
N ALA A 58 -36.49 -26.34 -31.71
CA ALA A 58 -36.54 -25.36 -32.79
C ALA A 58 -37.33 -25.86 -34.01
N THR A 59 -38.02 -24.94 -34.67
CA THR A 59 -38.66 -25.16 -35.98
C THR A 59 -37.99 -24.29 -37.05
N GLU A 60 -37.39 -24.96 -38.03
CA GLU A 60 -36.95 -24.34 -39.29
C GLU A 60 -38.15 -24.08 -40.20
N PRO A 61 -38.09 -23.03 -41.04
CA PRO A 61 -38.71 -23.09 -42.35
C PRO A 61 -37.68 -22.82 -43.47
N GLU A 62 -37.70 -23.70 -44.47
CA GLU A 62 -36.87 -23.67 -45.68
C GLU A 62 -37.26 -22.54 -46.68
N PRO A 63 -36.49 -22.31 -47.77
CA PRO A 63 -36.30 -20.96 -48.30
C PRO A 63 -37.42 -20.45 -49.22
N ARG A 64 -37.52 -19.12 -49.32
CA ARG A 64 -38.17 -18.44 -50.44
C ARG A 64 -37.18 -17.62 -51.26
N THR A 65 -37.30 -17.77 -52.56
CA THR A 65 -36.42 -17.20 -53.58
C THR A 65 -36.64 -15.70 -53.76
N ALA A 66 -35.51 -15.01 -53.97
CA ALA A 66 -35.30 -13.77 -54.72
C ALA A 66 -36.50 -12.84 -55.01
N ASP A 67 -36.33 -11.57 -54.62
CA ASP A 67 -36.50 -10.47 -55.57
C ASP A 67 -35.45 -9.38 -55.33
N LEU A 68 -34.91 -8.83 -56.41
CA LEU A 68 -33.85 -7.82 -56.40
C LEU A 68 -34.45 -6.42 -56.45
N ASN A 69 -34.11 -5.55 -55.50
CA ASN A 69 -34.24 -4.10 -55.71
C ASN A 69 -33.15 -3.31 -54.97
N PRO A 70 -32.21 -2.64 -55.67
CA PRO A 70 -31.03 -2.04 -55.04
C PRO A 70 -31.16 -0.52 -54.86
N LEU A 71 -31.86 -0.04 -53.83
CA LEU A 71 -31.58 1.26 -53.20
C LEU A 71 -32.31 1.47 -51.85
N ALA A 72 -31.69 2.30 -50.99
CA ALA A 72 -32.26 2.92 -49.78
C ALA A 72 -32.59 2.02 -48.57
N ALA A 73 -31.60 1.85 -47.67
CA ALA A 73 -31.76 2.17 -46.24
C ALA A 73 -30.39 2.15 -45.54
N ALA A 74 -29.68 3.28 -45.49
CA ALA A 74 -28.62 3.46 -44.51
C ALA A 74 -29.29 3.64 -43.14
N GLY A 75 -29.32 2.58 -42.33
CA GLY A 75 -29.73 2.69 -40.93
C GLY A 75 -28.85 3.72 -40.19
N PRO A 76 -29.38 4.42 -39.17
CA PRO A 76 -28.56 5.32 -38.37
C PRO A 76 -27.38 4.53 -37.78
N PRO A 77 -26.15 5.10 -37.74
CA PRO A 77 -25.02 4.41 -37.18
C PRO A 77 -25.33 4.05 -35.73
N SER A 78 -25.12 2.78 -35.38
CA SER A 78 -25.24 2.30 -34.01
C SER A 78 -24.43 3.22 -33.07
N PRO A 79 -24.95 3.54 -31.87
CA PRO A 79 -24.22 4.40 -30.95
C PRO A 79 -22.82 3.81 -30.69
N PRO A 80 -21.77 4.64 -30.57
CA PRO A 80 -20.41 4.15 -30.39
C PRO A 80 -20.37 3.26 -29.15
N VAL A 81 -19.97 2.00 -29.34
CA VAL A 81 -19.83 1.02 -28.25
C VAL A 81 -18.96 1.65 -27.16
N SER A 82 -19.52 1.83 -25.98
CA SER A 82 -18.83 2.47 -24.86
C SER A 82 -17.65 1.62 -24.43
N SER A 83 -16.45 1.97 -24.92
CA SER A 83 -15.19 1.31 -24.58
C SER A 83 -15.07 1.10 -23.07
N THR A 84 -14.79 -0.14 -22.67
CA THR A 84 -14.65 -0.51 -21.27
C THR A 84 -13.40 0.16 -20.66
N LEU A 85 -13.29 0.16 -19.33
CA LEU A 85 -12.05 0.60 -18.67
C LEU A 85 -10.86 -0.27 -19.13
N GLU A 86 -11.11 -1.56 -19.30
CA GLU A 86 -10.16 -2.56 -19.77
C GLU A 86 -9.60 -2.30 -21.18
N ASP A 87 -10.46 -1.84 -22.10
CA ASP A 87 -10.06 -1.45 -23.46
C ASP A 87 -9.22 -0.17 -23.45
N LYS A 88 -9.59 0.80 -22.61
CA LYS A 88 -8.86 2.08 -22.45
C LYS A 88 -7.44 1.85 -21.96
N PHE A 89 -7.25 0.96 -20.97
CA PHE A 89 -5.91 0.56 -20.53
C PHE A 89 -5.16 -0.23 -21.61
N GLN A 90 -5.82 -1.17 -22.32
CA GLN A 90 -5.17 -1.92 -23.39
C GLN A 90 -4.65 -0.99 -24.48
N ALA A 91 -5.48 -0.07 -24.98
CA ALA A 91 -5.11 0.91 -25.99
C ALA A 91 -3.96 1.80 -25.53
N LEU A 92 -4.04 2.34 -24.30
CA LEU A 92 -3.00 3.22 -23.76
C LEU A 92 -1.65 2.50 -23.58
N LEU A 93 -1.63 1.32 -22.94
CA LEU A 93 -0.39 0.60 -22.63
C LEU A 93 0.30 0.01 -23.86
N SER A 94 -0.48 -0.26 -24.93
CA SER A 94 0.01 -0.70 -26.24
C SER A 94 0.60 0.43 -27.09
N SER A 95 0.42 1.70 -26.68
CA SER A 95 1.01 2.84 -27.39
C SER A 95 2.54 2.75 -27.41
N PRO A 96 3.20 3.05 -28.56
CA PRO A 96 4.66 3.16 -28.63
C PRO A 96 5.23 4.16 -27.62
N HIS A 97 4.46 5.19 -27.27
CA HIS A 97 4.75 6.10 -26.17
C HIS A 97 3.50 6.25 -25.29
N VAL A 98 3.57 5.76 -24.05
CA VAL A 98 2.48 5.91 -23.08
C VAL A 98 2.40 7.36 -22.61
N ASP A 99 1.21 7.95 -22.63
CA ASP A 99 0.92 9.20 -21.94
C ASP A 99 0.78 8.91 -20.43
N LEU A 100 1.68 9.48 -19.63
CA LEU A 100 1.73 9.28 -18.19
C LEU A 100 0.57 9.98 -17.47
N GLU A 101 0.13 11.14 -17.93
CA GLU A 101 -0.98 11.86 -17.29
C GLU A 101 -2.32 11.21 -17.61
N GLN A 102 -2.49 10.68 -18.83
CA GLN A 102 -3.62 9.80 -19.13
C GLN A 102 -3.58 8.50 -18.30
N LEU A 103 -2.39 7.92 -18.11
CA LEU A 103 -2.24 6.70 -17.30
C LEU A 103 -2.61 6.96 -15.83
N LYS A 104 -2.11 8.04 -15.21
CA LYS A 104 -2.50 8.47 -13.86
C LYS A 104 -4.02 8.68 -13.78
N LYS A 105 -4.60 9.45 -14.70
CA LYS A 105 -6.04 9.77 -14.71
C LYS A 105 -6.94 8.53 -14.80
N LEU A 106 -6.54 7.51 -15.55
CA LEU A 106 -7.24 6.22 -15.58
C LEU A 106 -7.00 5.41 -14.30
N SER A 107 -5.75 5.33 -13.84
CA SER A 107 -5.32 4.53 -12.68
C SER A 107 -5.90 5.01 -11.34
N TRP A 108 -6.23 6.30 -11.23
CA TRP A 108 -6.84 6.88 -10.03
C TRP A 108 -8.11 6.14 -9.58
N LYS A 109 -8.91 5.65 -10.54
CA LYS A 109 -10.14 4.89 -10.29
C LYS A 109 -9.93 3.38 -10.10
N GLY A 110 -8.68 2.93 -9.95
CA GLY A 110 -8.31 1.53 -9.91
C GLY A 110 -7.89 1.02 -11.29
N ILE A 111 -6.96 0.06 -11.30
CA ILE A 111 -6.39 -0.52 -12.52
C ILE A 111 -6.93 -1.96 -12.65
N PRO A 112 -7.42 -2.40 -13.83
CA PRO A 112 -7.80 -3.80 -14.05
C PRO A 112 -6.61 -4.76 -13.82
N SER A 113 -6.84 -5.90 -13.17
CA SER A 113 -5.74 -6.77 -12.69
C SER A 113 -4.75 -7.18 -13.78
N ARG A 114 -5.24 -7.51 -14.99
CA ARG A 114 -4.40 -7.86 -16.16
C ARG A 114 -3.38 -6.77 -16.57
N HIS A 115 -3.69 -5.52 -16.26
CA HIS A 115 -2.89 -4.34 -16.62
C HIS A 115 -2.02 -3.82 -15.47
N ARG A 116 -2.31 -4.25 -14.23
CA ARG A 116 -1.75 -3.64 -13.01
C ARG A 116 -0.24 -3.74 -12.94
N ARG A 117 0.36 -4.90 -13.26
CA ARG A 117 1.83 -5.07 -13.30
C ARG A 117 2.51 -3.99 -14.15
N THR A 118 2.12 -3.88 -15.42
CA THR A 118 2.73 -2.92 -16.36
C THR A 118 2.44 -1.47 -15.97
N ALA A 119 1.22 -1.17 -15.52
CA ALA A 119 0.83 0.18 -15.12
C ALA A 119 1.61 0.65 -13.87
N TRP A 120 1.71 -0.18 -12.82
CA TRP A 120 2.52 0.11 -11.63
C TRP A 120 3.99 0.36 -11.97
N GLN A 121 4.58 -0.49 -12.83
CA GLN A 121 5.96 -0.34 -13.26
C GLN A 121 6.20 0.96 -14.06
N LEU A 122 5.21 1.46 -14.81
CA LEU A 122 5.29 2.76 -15.50
C LEU A 122 5.08 3.94 -14.53
N LEU A 123 4.09 3.87 -13.63
CA LEU A 123 3.81 4.91 -12.64
C LEU A 123 4.97 5.12 -11.65
N MET A 124 5.65 4.04 -11.25
CA MET A 124 6.88 4.09 -10.43
C MET A 124 8.12 4.58 -11.20
N GLY A 125 8.00 4.85 -12.50
CA GLY A 125 9.12 5.19 -13.36
C GLY A 125 10.23 4.12 -13.36
N TYR A 126 9.85 2.84 -13.21
CA TYR A 126 10.74 1.68 -13.34
C TYR A 126 10.88 1.30 -14.83
N LEU A 127 9.76 1.24 -15.55
CA LEU A 127 9.74 1.12 -17.00
C LEU A 127 9.68 2.49 -17.68
N PRO A 128 10.38 2.68 -18.82
CA PRO A 128 10.25 3.89 -19.63
C PRO A 128 8.90 3.93 -20.36
N LEU A 129 8.35 5.15 -20.50
CA LEU A 129 7.11 5.40 -21.25
C LEU A 129 7.21 4.97 -22.72
N ASN A 130 8.39 5.08 -23.33
CA ASN A 130 8.69 4.56 -24.66
C ASN A 130 8.81 3.03 -24.65
N GLY A 131 7.90 2.36 -25.36
CA GLY A 131 7.77 0.91 -25.45
C GLY A 131 9.04 0.19 -25.94
N SER A 132 9.73 0.72 -26.95
CA SER A 132 10.89 0.06 -27.54
C SER A 132 12.08 -0.08 -26.58
N ARG A 133 12.12 0.76 -25.54
CA ARG A 133 13.18 0.74 -24.51
C ARG A 133 12.85 -0.15 -23.30
N ARG A 134 11.60 -0.62 -23.15
CA ARG A 134 11.15 -1.36 -21.95
C ARG A 134 11.91 -2.67 -21.75
N ALA A 135 11.96 -3.52 -22.78
CA ALA A 135 12.64 -4.83 -22.71
C ALA A 135 14.13 -4.71 -22.34
N ALA A 136 14.88 -3.83 -23.00
CA ALA A 136 16.28 -3.59 -22.69
C ALA A 136 16.48 -3.01 -21.27
N THR A 137 15.58 -2.12 -20.82
CA THR A 137 15.67 -1.51 -19.48
C THR A 137 15.40 -2.53 -18.38
N VAL A 138 14.35 -3.33 -18.51
CA VAL A 138 13.98 -4.34 -17.50
C VAL A 138 15.02 -5.47 -17.44
N ALA A 139 15.52 -5.95 -18.58
CA ALA A 139 16.58 -6.96 -18.62
C ALA A 139 17.86 -6.46 -17.94
N ARG A 140 18.27 -5.21 -18.22
CA ARG A 140 19.42 -4.57 -17.55
C ARG A 140 19.19 -4.45 -16.05
N LYS A 141 18.00 -4.01 -15.60
CA LYS A 141 17.66 -3.82 -14.19
C LYS A 141 17.57 -5.12 -13.40
N ARG A 142 17.04 -6.18 -14.01
CA ARG A 142 17.01 -7.54 -13.43
C ARG A 142 18.40 -8.13 -13.30
N LYS A 143 19.26 -7.97 -14.32
CA LYS A 143 20.68 -8.36 -14.23
C LYS A 143 21.41 -7.55 -13.16
N GLU A 144 21.24 -6.24 -13.12
CA GLU A 144 21.82 -5.33 -12.11
C GLU A 144 21.47 -5.80 -10.69
N TYR A 145 20.22 -6.21 -10.44
CA TYR A 145 19.83 -6.82 -9.16
C TYR A 145 20.45 -8.20 -8.93
N ALA A 146 20.40 -9.10 -9.92
CA ALA A 146 20.89 -10.47 -9.79
C ALA A 146 22.41 -10.53 -9.52
N ASP A 147 23.20 -9.71 -10.22
CA ASP A 147 24.66 -9.62 -10.03
C ASP A 147 24.98 -9.15 -8.58
N TRP A 148 24.23 -8.19 -8.04
CA TRP A 148 24.42 -7.72 -6.65
C TRP A 148 23.96 -8.73 -5.60
N THR A 149 22.83 -9.40 -5.81
CA THR A 149 22.35 -10.43 -4.89
C THR A 149 23.33 -11.61 -4.88
N ALA A 150 23.84 -12.02 -6.04
CA ALA A 150 24.89 -13.03 -6.13
C ALA A 150 26.17 -12.61 -5.37
N GLN A 151 26.63 -11.36 -5.53
CA GLN A 151 27.78 -10.83 -4.79
C GLN A 151 27.54 -10.78 -3.28
N THR A 152 26.37 -10.31 -2.86
CA THR A 152 25.99 -10.10 -1.45
C THR A 152 25.94 -11.43 -0.69
N PHE A 153 25.39 -12.47 -1.31
CA PHE A 153 25.24 -13.79 -0.70
C PHE A 153 26.39 -14.78 -1.05
N GLN A 154 27.41 -14.34 -1.81
CA GLN A 154 28.51 -15.19 -2.30
C GLN A 154 29.25 -15.97 -1.20
N ARG A 155 29.40 -15.36 -0.02
CA ARG A 155 30.08 -15.92 1.15
C ARG A 155 29.14 -16.64 2.13
N GLY A 156 27.86 -16.82 1.75
CA GLY A 156 26.82 -17.46 2.56
C GLY A 156 26.24 -16.56 3.67
N GLU A 157 25.11 -16.99 4.24
CA GLU A 157 24.36 -16.27 5.28
C GLU A 157 25.23 -15.88 6.50
N ALA A 158 26.25 -16.68 6.82
CA ALA A 158 27.14 -16.46 7.96
C ALA A 158 28.06 -15.22 7.82
N SER A 159 28.20 -14.68 6.61
CA SER A 159 28.98 -13.47 6.31
C SER A 159 28.18 -12.17 6.34
N LEU A 160 26.85 -12.27 6.46
CA LEU A 160 25.93 -11.14 6.45
C LEU A 160 25.97 -10.39 7.78
N ASP A 161 25.45 -9.16 7.80
CA ASP A 161 25.18 -8.47 9.06
C ASP A 161 24.17 -9.30 9.87
N ARG A 162 24.66 -9.86 10.99
CA ARG A 162 23.90 -10.79 11.82
C ARG A 162 22.65 -10.14 12.41
N GLN A 163 22.68 -8.85 12.74
CA GLN A 163 21.55 -8.16 13.35
C GLN A 163 20.46 -7.89 12.30
N VAL A 164 20.84 -7.32 11.16
CA VAL A 164 19.93 -7.03 10.03
C VAL A 164 19.31 -8.32 9.50
N TRP A 165 20.13 -9.35 9.25
CA TRP A 165 19.65 -10.63 8.72
C TRP A 165 18.75 -11.38 9.70
N HIS A 166 19.08 -11.38 11.00
CA HIS A 166 18.25 -12.02 12.02
C HIS A 166 16.88 -11.35 12.16
N GLN A 167 16.82 -10.02 12.15
CA GLN A 167 15.54 -9.30 12.23
C GLN A 167 14.66 -9.58 11.00
N ILE A 168 15.22 -9.56 9.80
CA ILE A 168 14.50 -9.91 8.56
C ILE A 168 13.94 -11.34 8.63
N ARG A 169 14.73 -12.30 9.12
CA ARG A 169 14.31 -13.70 9.29
C ARG A 169 13.27 -13.94 10.40
N ILE A 170 13.09 -12.99 11.33
CA ILE A 170 11.97 -12.97 12.28
C ILE A 170 10.73 -12.35 11.62
N ASP A 171 10.92 -11.29 10.83
CA ASP A 171 9.84 -10.46 10.32
C ASP A 171 9.14 -11.03 9.08
N VAL A 172 9.88 -11.62 8.14
CA VAL A 172 9.30 -12.15 6.91
C VAL A 172 8.29 -13.27 7.19
N PRO A 173 8.55 -14.27 8.04
CA PRO A 173 7.55 -15.31 8.36
C PRO A 173 6.26 -14.78 8.98
N ARG A 174 6.32 -13.70 9.77
CA ARG A 174 5.15 -13.05 10.39
C ARG A 174 4.49 -11.97 9.51
N THR A 175 4.96 -11.76 8.28
CA THR A 175 4.40 -10.78 7.33
C THR A 175 3.18 -11.39 6.63
N ARG A 176 2.03 -10.69 6.65
CA ARG A 176 0.77 -11.12 6.01
C ARG A 176 0.46 -12.62 6.24
N PRO A 177 0.25 -13.07 7.49
CA PRO A 177 -0.07 -14.47 7.80
C PRO A 177 -1.38 -14.95 7.14
N ASP A 178 -2.23 -14.01 6.73
CA ASP A 178 -3.46 -14.18 5.97
C ASP A 178 -3.24 -14.51 4.47
N SER A 179 -2.02 -14.37 3.95
CA SER A 179 -1.72 -14.53 2.51
C SER A 179 -0.91 -15.80 2.23
N PRO A 180 -1.51 -16.85 1.63
CA PRO A 180 -0.80 -18.08 1.27
C PRO A 180 0.42 -17.84 0.37
N VAL A 181 0.34 -16.86 -0.55
CA VAL A 181 1.44 -16.48 -1.45
C VAL A 181 2.63 -15.92 -0.66
N ILE A 182 2.40 -15.02 0.30
CA ILE A 182 3.49 -14.46 1.13
C ILE A 182 4.03 -15.49 2.12
N GLN A 183 3.19 -16.38 2.62
CA GLN A 183 3.58 -17.48 3.50
C GLN A 183 4.32 -18.61 2.79
N HIS A 184 4.35 -18.62 1.45
CA HIS A 184 5.07 -19.63 0.69
C HIS A 184 6.59 -19.49 0.84
N VAL A 185 7.28 -20.58 1.19
CA VAL A 185 8.73 -20.55 1.50
C VAL A 185 9.59 -19.95 0.37
N ARG A 186 9.27 -20.25 -0.91
CA ARG A 186 9.99 -19.68 -2.06
C ARG A 186 9.83 -18.16 -2.17
N VAL A 187 8.66 -17.64 -1.78
CA VAL A 187 8.38 -16.19 -1.73
C VAL A 187 9.07 -15.57 -0.53
N GLN A 188 8.98 -16.16 0.67
CA GLN A 188 9.69 -15.68 1.86
C GLN A 188 11.19 -15.52 1.60
N ARG A 189 11.84 -16.50 0.97
CA ARG A 189 13.26 -16.39 0.60
C ARG A 189 13.57 -15.25 -0.38
N SER A 190 12.62 -14.92 -1.26
CA SER A 190 12.74 -13.77 -2.17
C SER A 190 12.59 -12.43 -1.42
N LEU A 191 11.64 -12.35 -0.48
CA LEU A 191 11.44 -11.18 0.37
C LEU A 191 12.66 -10.95 1.29
N GLU A 192 13.17 -12.00 1.94
CA GLU A 192 14.38 -11.94 2.78
C GLU A 192 15.57 -11.34 2.01
N ARG A 193 15.87 -11.85 0.81
CA ARG A 193 16.95 -11.33 -0.05
C ARG A 193 16.74 -9.88 -0.43
N ALA A 194 15.55 -9.53 -0.95
CA ALA A 194 15.26 -8.18 -1.42
C ALA A 194 15.33 -7.15 -0.28
N LEU A 195 14.81 -7.48 0.91
CA LEU A 195 14.88 -6.62 2.09
C LEU A 195 16.31 -6.44 2.60
N TYR A 196 17.12 -7.51 2.61
CA TYR A 196 18.52 -7.43 3.04
C TYR A 196 19.37 -6.62 2.05
N CYS A 197 19.22 -6.89 0.74
CA CYS A 197 19.87 -6.12 -0.33
C CYS A 197 19.45 -4.64 -0.28
N TRP A 198 18.21 -4.32 0.08
CA TRP A 198 17.77 -2.94 0.28
C TRP A 198 18.43 -2.32 1.51
N ALA A 199 18.39 -2.99 2.67
CA ALA A 199 18.92 -2.50 3.93
C ALA A 199 20.43 -2.15 3.86
N VAL A 200 21.24 -3.05 3.28
CA VAL A 200 22.70 -2.83 3.12
C VAL A 200 23.00 -1.64 2.21
N ARG A 201 22.13 -1.36 1.22
CA ARG A 201 22.30 -0.23 0.30
C ARG A 201 21.82 1.11 0.87
N HIS A 202 21.08 1.11 1.98
CA HIS A 202 20.55 2.32 2.61
C HIS A 202 20.99 2.41 4.09
N PRO A 203 22.30 2.54 4.38
CA PRO A 203 22.84 2.44 5.74
C PRO A 203 22.36 3.53 6.71
N ALA A 204 21.76 4.63 6.22
CA ALA A 204 21.10 5.63 7.04
C ALA A 204 19.77 5.16 7.66
N SER A 205 19.21 4.07 7.12
CA SER A 205 17.96 3.42 7.54
C SER A 205 18.20 1.99 8.04
N GLY A 206 19.06 1.22 7.35
CA GLY A 206 19.21 -0.21 7.59
C GLY A 206 17.92 -0.97 7.27
N TYR A 207 17.61 -2.01 8.05
CA TYR A 207 16.29 -2.64 8.03
C TYR A 207 15.43 -2.09 9.17
N VAL A 208 14.22 -1.63 8.84
CA VAL A 208 13.22 -1.16 9.80
C VAL A 208 11.95 -1.99 9.65
N GLN A 209 11.43 -2.50 10.77
CA GLN A 209 10.17 -3.26 10.78
C GLN A 209 9.04 -2.40 10.20
N GLY A 210 8.33 -2.94 9.21
CA GLY A 210 7.34 -2.25 8.39
C GLY A 210 7.71 -2.26 6.91
N ILE A 211 9.01 -2.16 6.57
CA ILE A 211 9.49 -2.24 5.17
C ILE A 211 9.19 -3.62 4.56
N ASN A 212 9.20 -4.67 5.39
CA ASN A 212 8.75 -6.02 5.02
C ASN A 212 7.31 -6.03 4.48
N ASP A 213 6.40 -5.26 5.10
CA ASP A 213 5.01 -5.18 4.64
C ASP A 213 4.98 -4.51 3.26
N LEU A 214 5.67 -3.38 3.08
CA LEU A 214 5.66 -2.57 1.84
C LEU A 214 6.13 -3.31 0.59
N LEU A 215 6.94 -4.36 0.73
CA LEU A 215 7.37 -5.19 -0.40
C LEU A 215 6.24 -6.11 -0.92
N THR A 216 5.32 -6.52 -0.04
CA THR A 216 4.29 -7.53 -0.37
C THR A 216 3.35 -7.15 -1.53
N PRO A 217 2.85 -5.91 -1.70
CA PRO A 217 1.92 -5.58 -2.77
C PRO A 217 2.63 -5.60 -4.12
N PHE A 218 3.88 -5.10 -4.20
CA PHE A 218 4.69 -5.20 -5.40
C PHE A 218 4.95 -6.67 -5.77
N TYR A 219 5.35 -7.49 -4.80
CA TYR A 219 5.64 -8.90 -5.08
C TYR A 219 4.39 -9.65 -5.58
N CYS A 220 3.24 -9.51 -4.92
CA CYS A 220 2.00 -10.16 -5.36
C CYS A 220 1.47 -9.63 -6.70
N VAL A 221 1.46 -8.30 -6.92
CA VAL A 221 1.01 -7.71 -8.20
C VAL A 221 1.92 -8.11 -9.35
N PHE A 222 3.21 -8.31 -9.11
CA PHE A 222 4.12 -8.75 -10.16
C PHE A 222 4.07 -10.27 -10.38
N LEU A 223 3.99 -11.09 -9.32
CA LEU A 223 3.80 -12.53 -9.45
C LEU A 223 2.50 -12.88 -10.22
N GLY A 224 1.43 -12.11 -9.96
CA GLY A 224 0.11 -12.34 -10.54
C GLY A 224 -0.62 -13.50 -9.88
N GLU A 225 -1.58 -14.08 -10.60
CA GLU A 225 -2.46 -15.16 -10.13
C GLU A 225 -1.85 -16.57 -10.34
N ALA A 226 -0.52 -16.66 -10.45
CA ALA A 226 0.18 -17.91 -10.70
C ALA A 226 0.42 -18.71 -9.41
N GLU A 227 0.08 -20.01 -9.44
CA GLU A 227 0.40 -20.96 -8.36
C GLU A 227 1.91 -21.04 -8.13
N VAL A 228 2.36 -20.71 -6.91
CA VAL A 228 3.79 -20.42 -6.65
C VAL A 228 4.70 -21.57 -7.05
N ASP A 229 4.31 -22.82 -6.79
CA ASP A 229 5.10 -24.01 -7.14
C ASP A 229 5.22 -24.25 -8.64
N SER A 230 4.28 -23.74 -9.46
CA SER A 230 4.38 -23.79 -10.92
C SER A 230 5.33 -22.72 -11.50
N VAL A 231 5.64 -21.67 -10.74
CA VAL A 231 6.52 -20.58 -11.19
C VAL A 231 7.99 -21.01 -11.15
N SER A 232 8.71 -20.80 -12.25
CA SER A 232 10.14 -21.14 -12.34
C SER A 232 10.99 -20.22 -11.46
N ASP A 233 12.16 -20.71 -11.00
CA ASP A 233 13.07 -19.90 -10.19
C ASP A 233 13.53 -18.62 -10.91
N GLN A 234 13.68 -18.68 -12.24
CA GLN A 234 13.95 -17.49 -13.06
C GLN A 234 12.80 -16.47 -12.96
N ALA A 235 11.54 -16.89 -13.10
CA ALA A 235 10.39 -15.99 -13.01
C ALA A 235 10.18 -15.43 -11.59
N LEU A 236 10.52 -16.19 -10.54
CA LEU A 236 10.56 -15.68 -9.17
C LEU A 236 11.68 -14.65 -8.98
N ALA A 237 12.91 -14.90 -9.47
CA ALA A 237 14.02 -13.96 -9.39
C ALA A 237 13.75 -12.66 -10.17
N GLU A 238 13.07 -12.75 -11.31
CA GLU A 238 12.60 -11.59 -12.07
C GLU A 238 11.50 -10.78 -11.34
N THR A 239 10.61 -11.47 -10.64
CA THR A 239 9.56 -10.86 -9.81
C THR A 239 10.16 -10.18 -8.58
N GLU A 240 11.12 -10.82 -7.92
CA GLU A 240 11.92 -10.27 -6.82
C GLU A 240 12.66 -9.00 -7.24
N ALA A 241 13.35 -9.02 -8.39
CA ALA A 241 14.08 -7.87 -8.92
C ALA A 241 13.14 -6.69 -9.25
N ASP A 242 12.03 -6.95 -9.94
CA ASP A 242 11.04 -5.92 -10.28
C ASP A 242 10.43 -5.31 -9.00
N ALA A 243 10.12 -6.14 -8.00
CA ALA A 243 9.57 -5.71 -6.71
C ALA A 243 10.59 -4.90 -5.88
N PHE A 244 11.86 -5.32 -5.83
CA PHE A 244 12.96 -4.59 -5.20
C PHE A 244 13.12 -3.18 -5.79
N TRP A 245 13.08 -3.05 -7.13
CA TRP A 245 13.21 -1.75 -7.78
C TRP A 245 12.02 -0.84 -7.52
N CYS A 246 10.80 -1.37 -7.48
CA CYS A 246 9.63 -0.58 -7.16
C CYS A 246 9.58 -0.20 -5.66
N LEU A 247 9.95 -1.10 -4.75
CA LEU A 247 10.11 -0.80 -3.33
C LEU A 247 11.13 0.34 -3.12
N THR A 248 12.29 0.26 -3.77
CA THR A 248 13.33 1.30 -3.70
C THR A 248 12.75 2.66 -4.10
N ARG A 249 11.99 2.70 -5.20
CA ARG A 249 11.37 3.92 -5.73
C ARG A 249 10.23 4.46 -4.86
N LEU A 250 9.53 3.60 -4.11
CA LEU A 250 8.54 4.02 -3.11
C LEU A 250 9.26 4.67 -1.94
N LEU A 251 10.29 4.00 -1.41
CA LEU A 251 11.05 4.46 -0.26
C LEU A 251 11.83 5.74 -0.54
N ASP A 252 12.26 5.99 -1.78
CA ASP A 252 12.82 7.28 -2.21
C ASP A 252 11.89 8.48 -1.91
N GLY A 253 10.56 8.29 -1.94
CA GLY A 253 9.58 9.34 -1.64
C GLY A 253 9.29 9.55 -0.14
N ILE A 254 9.77 8.66 0.74
CA ILE A 254 9.51 8.65 2.19
C ILE A 254 10.74 8.19 3.00
N GLN A 255 11.97 8.50 2.54
CA GLN A 255 13.21 7.98 3.16
C GLN A 255 13.32 8.35 4.65
N ASP A 256 12.87 9.55 5.01
CA ASP A 256 12.85 10.10 6.37
C ASP A 256 11.90 9.38 7.34
N ASN A 257 10.98 8.54 6.84
CA ASN A 257 10.19 7.65 7.68
C ASN A 257 11.02 6.49 8.26
N TYR A 258 12.14 6.13 7.64
CA TYR A 258 12.92 4.93 8.00
C TYR A 258 14.36 5.23 8.39
N THR A 259 14.80 6.48 8.36
CA THR A 259 16.08 6.87 8.99
C THR A 259 16.00 6.79 10.51
N HIS A 260 17.15 6.81 11.19
CA HIS A 260 17.25 6.77 12.65
C HIS A 260 16.26 7.72 13.36
N ALA A 261 15.54 7.20 14.36
CA ALA A 261 14.45 7.86 15.10
C ALA A 261 13.20 8.24 14.28
N GLN A 262 13.12 7.87 12.99
CA GLN A 262 11.94 7.97 12.12
C GLN A 262 11.26 9.36 12.11
N PRO A 263 12.02 10.46 11.92
CA PRO A 263 11.50 11.82 12.04
C PRO A 263 10.41 12.17 11.01
N GLY A 264 10.38 11.47 9.86
CA GLY A 264 9.29 11.57 8.88
C GLY A 264 7.96 11.14 9.46
N ILE A 265 7.92 9.97 10.13
CA ILE A 265 6.68 9.45 10.75
C ILE A 265 6.19 10.41 11.83
N GLN A 266 7.09 10.89 12.70
CA GLN A 266 6.75 11.86 13.74
C GLN A 266 6.08 13.11 13.15
N ARG A 267 6.63 13.67 12.06
CA ARG A 267 6.02 14.80 11.34
C ARG A 267 4.66 14.45 10.74
N GLN A 268 4.51 13.27 10.13
CA GLN A 268 3.25 12.84 9.52
C GLN A 268 2.15 12.63 10.56
N VAL A 269 2.47 12.07 11.75
CA VAL A 269 1.53 11.93 12.88
C VAL A 269 1.07 13.29 13.40
N VAL A 270 1.98 14.26 13.52
CA VAL A 270 1.63 15.64 13.92
C VAL A 270 0.70 16.30 12.88
N LYS A 271 1.04 16.20 11.59
CA LYS A 271 0.18 16.68 10.49
C LYS A 271 -1.20 16.03 10.49
N LEU A 272 -1.29 14.72 10.74
CA LEU A 272 -2.56 13.99 10.85
C LEU A 272 -3.42 14.55 12.00
N ARG A 273 -2.84 14.74 13.19
CA ARG A 273 -3.53 15.33 14.34
C ARG A 273 -4.05 16.73 14.02
N GLU A 274 -3.22 17.58 13.42
CA GLU A 274 -3.59 18.93 13.01
C GLU A 274 -4.72 18.95 11.97
N LEU A 275 -4.64 18.09 10.96
CA LEU A 275 -5.67 17.94 9.93
C LEU A 275 -7.00 17.46 10.52
N VAL A 276 -7.00 16.44 11.37
CA VAL A 276 -8.21 15.93 12.04
C VAL A 276 -8.81 17.00 12.97
N SER A 277 -7.97 17.76 13.68
CA SER A 277 -8.41 18.87 14.54
C SER A 277 -9.08 20.01 13.77
N ARG A 278 -8.75 20.18 12.47
CA ARG A 278 -9.37 21.14 11.56
C ARG A 278 -10.67 20.63 10.93
N ILE A 279 -10.76 19.33 10.64
CA ILE A 279 -11.95 18.71 10.01
C ILE A 279 -13.03 18.40 11.04
N ASN A 280 -12.66 17.80 12.18
CA ASN A 280 -13.57 17.35 13.23
C ASN A 280 -12.93 17.58 14.60
N ARG A 281 -13.04 18.82 15.08
CA ARG A 281 -12.53 19.21 16.40
C ARG A 281 -13.12 18.38 17.56
N PRO A 282 -14.44 18.06 17.60
CA PRO A 282 -15.01 17.20 18.65
C PRO A 282 -14.30 15.85 18.80
N LEU A 283 -13.98 15.16 17.70
CA LEU A 283 -13.23 13.89 17.76
C LEU A 283 -11.81 14.09 18.30
N ALA A 284 -11.10 15.13 17.85
CA ALA A 284 -9.76 15.43 18.34
C ALA A 284 -9.75 15.77 19.85
N ASP A 285 -10.79 16.46 20.33
CA ASP A 285 -10.97 16.78 21.74
C ASP A 285 -11.31 15.55 22.58
N HIS A 286 -12.20 14.68 22.10
CA HIS A 286 -12.54 13.42 22.77
C HIS A 286 -11.30 12.53 22.94
N LEU A 287 -10.54 12.30 21.86
CA LEU A 287 -9.30 11.53 21.92
C LEU A 287 -8.31 12.16 22.92
N SER A 288 -8.17 13.48 22.94
CA SER A 288 -7.30 14.16 23.90
C SER A 288 -7.80 14.10 25.34
N ALA A 289 -9.11 14.09 25.57
CA ALA A 289 -9.72 14.00 26.90
C ALA A 289 -9.59 12.58 27.50
N GLU A 290 -9.71 11.56 26.66
CA GLU A 290 -9.42 10.16 26.99
C GLU A 290 -7.91 9.87 27.13
N GLY A 291 -7.03 10.86 26.91
CA GLY A 291 -5.58 10.68 27.02
C GLY A 291 -4.95 9.88 25.88
N ILE A 292 -5.64 9.80 24.73
CA ILE A 292 -5.18 9.10 23.53
C ILE A 292 -4.29 10.04 22.70
N GLU A 293 -3.01 9.68 22.59
CA GLU A 293 -2.08 10.37 21.72
C GLU A 293 -2.07 9.72 20.33
N PHE A 294 -2.11 10.53 19.27
CA PHE A 294 -2.15 10.04 17.88
C PHE A 294 -1.01 9.08 17.53
N ILE A 295 0.16 9.22 18.17
CA ILE A 295 1.32 8.32 17.99
C ILE A 295 1.02 6.87 18.38
N GLN A 296 0.09 6.62 19.32
CA GLN A 296 -0.23 5.29 19.86
C GLN A 296 -0.95 4.36 18.86
N PHE A 297 -1.53 4.93 17.79
CA PHE A 297 -2.15 4.18 16.70
C PHE A 297 -1.58 4.56 15.33
N ALA A 298 -1.46 5.87 15.04
CA ALA A 298 -1.09 6.36 13.71
C ALA A 298 0.37 6.09 13.33
N PHE A 299 1.25 5.79 14.30
CA PHE A 299 2.61 5.33 13.98
C PHE A 299 2.57 4.12 13.04
N ARG A 300 1.76 3.11 13.37
CA ARG A 300 1.64 1.88 12.56
C ARG A 300 0.98 2.17 11.21
N TRP A 301 -0.04 3.03 11.21
CA TRP A 301 -0.74 3.43 9.99
C TRP A 301 0.21 4.09 8.99
N ILE A 302 1.10 4.98 9.43
CA ILE A 302 2.06 5.67 8.54
C ILE A 302 3.26 4.78 8.21
N ASN A 303 3.83 4.06 9.19
CA ASN A 303 4.99 3.17 9.00
C ASN A 303 4.70 2.02 8.02
N CYS A 304 3.46 1.55 8.00
CA CYS A 304 3.01 0.44 7.16
C CYS A 304 1.96 0.88 6.13
N LEU A 305 1.81 2.17 5.83
CA LEU A 305 0.87 2.72 4.82
C LEU A 305 -0.56 2.13 4.87
N LEU A 306 -1.16 2.06 6.07
CA LEU A 306 -2.44 1.42 6.43
C LEU A 306 -2.56 -0.08 6.10
N MET A 307 -1.49 -0.74 5.65
CA MET A 307 -1.53 -2.13 5.18
C MET A 307 -1.89 -3.15 6.24
N ARG A 308 -1.67 -2.84 7.53
CA ARG A 308 -2.06 -3.68 8.66
C ARG A 308 -3.53 -3.47 9.08
N GLU A 309 -4.18 -2.46 8.52
CA GLU A 309 -5.54 -2.02 8.85
C GLU A 309 -6.55 -2.41 7.77
N VAL A 310 -6.11 -2.92 6.62
CA VAL A 310 -6.96 -3.40 5.51
C VAL A 310 -6.35 -4.63 4.82
N SER A 311 -7.18 -5.40 4.11
CA SER A 311 -6.75 -6.57 3.34
C SER A 311 -5.69 -6.23 2.28
N LEU A 312 -4.92 -7.24 1.83
CA LEU A 312 -3.93 -7.05 0.77
C LEU A 312 -4.60 -6.61 -0.56
N ALA A 313 -5.77 -7.12 -0.90
CA ALA A 313 -6.53 -6.70 -2.08
C ALA A 313 -6.92 -5.21 -2.01
N ASN A 314 -7.41 -4.76 -0.85
CA ASN A 314 -7.77 -3.36 -0.61
C ASN A 314 -6.53 -2.45 -0.58
N THR A 315 -5.40 -2.95 -0.07
CA THR A 315 -4.10 -2.27 -0.18
C THR A 315 -3.72 -2.05 -1.64
N VAL A 316 -3.80 -3.08 -2.48
CA VAL A 316 -3.48 -3.00 -3.91
C VAL A 316 -4.40 -2.00 -4.62
N ARG A 317 -5.72 -2.04 -4.36
CA ARG A 317 -6.66 -1.05 -4.90
C ARG A 317 -6.32 0.37 -4.43
N MET A 318 -5.94 0.56 -3.16
CA MET A 318 -5.55 1.87 -2.64
C MET A 318 -4.26 2.39 -3.32
N TRP A 319 -3.31 1.49 -3.56
CA TRP A 319 -2.03 1.83 -4.20
C TRP A 319 -2.18 2.16 -5.69
N ASP A 320 -3.15 1.61 -6.42
CA ASP A 320 -3.50 2.07 -7.77
C ASP A 320 -3.71 3.62 -7.81
N THR A 321 -4.35 4.17 -6.78
CA THR A 321 -4.58 5.62 -6.64
C THR A 321 -3.36 6.35 -6.10
N TYR A 322 -2.60 5.79 -5.15
CA TYR A 322 -1.38 6.44 -4.63
C TYR A 322 -0.31 6.59 -5.71
N LEU A 323 -0.24 5.64 -6.65
CA LEU A 323 0.64 5.67 -7.82
C LEU A 323 0.19 6.69 -8.88
N ALA A 324 -1.10 7.04 -8.89
CA ALA A 324 -1.66 8.07 -9.76
C ALA A 324 -1.54 9.49 -9.17
N GLU A 325 -1.57 9.62 -7.85
CA GLU A 325 -1.55 10.90 -7.13
C GLU A 325 -0.12 11.47 -6.97
N PRO A 326 0.07 12.78 -7.23
CA PRO A 326 1.28 13.50 -6.80
C PRO A 326 1.47 13.37 -5.29
N ASP A 327 2.66 12.95 -4.89
CA ASP A 327 3.04 12.69 -3.49
C ASP A 327 2.08 11.72 -2.77
N GLY A 328 1.62 10.69 -3.50
CA GLY A 328 0.65 9.69 -3.02
C GLY A 328 1.00 9.04 -1.69
N PHE A 329 2.22 8.47 -1.60
CA PHE A 329 2.70 7.73 -0.42
C PHE A 329 3.10 8.62 0.77
N SER A 330 3.24 9.92 0.58
CA SER A 330 3.71 10.87 1.61
C SER A 330 2.62 11.86 2.00
N THR A 331 2.26 12.76 1.10
CA THR A 331 1.28 13.83 1.35
C THR A 331 -0.15 13.31 1.30
N PHE A 332 -0.54 12.57 0.26
CA PHE A 332 -1.94 12.12 0.12
C PHE A 332 -2.33 11.08 1.18
N HIS A 333 -1.40 10.20 1.55
CA HIS A 333 -1.58 9.21 2.60
C HIS A 333 -2.06 9.80 3.95
N ILE A 334 -1.64 11.02 4.32
CA ILE A 334 -2.11 11.71 5.54
C ILE A 334 -3.62 12.00 5.46
N TYR A 335 -4.14 12.40 4.31
CA TYR A 335 -5.58 12.63 4.10
C TYR A 335 -6.37 11.32 4.10
N VAL A 336 -5.76 10.22 3.62
CA VAL A 336 -6.36 8.88 3.68
C VAL A 336 -6.43 8.38 5.12
N CYS A 337 -5.38 8.59 5.93
CA CYS A 337 -5.43 8.32 7.37
C CYS A 337 -6.47 9.19 8.10
N ALA A 338 -6.66 10.45 7.70
CA ALA A 338 -7.69 11.32 8.26
C ALA A 338 -9.10 10.81 7.92
N ALA A 339 -9.38 10.50 6.65
CA ALA A 339 -10.65 9.92 6.23
C ALA A 339 -10.92 8.56 6.91
N PHE A 340 -9.88 7.74 7.05
CA PHE A 340 -9.96 6.44 7.73
C PHE A 340 -10.32 6.59 9.20
N LEU A 341 -9.74 7.56 9.92
CA LEU A 341 -10.11 7.85 11.31
C LEU A 341 -11.54 8.41 11.42
N LEU A 342 -11.89 9.35 10.54
CA LEU A 342 -13.18 10.05 10.56
C LEU A 342 -14.37 9.15 10.21
N ARG A 343 -14.13 8.08 9.43
CA ARG A 343 -15.11 7.01 9.15
C ARG A 343 -15.70 6.39 10.42
N TRP A 344 -14.92 6.36 11.51
CA TRP A 344 -15.28 5.76 12.79
C TRP A 344 -15.56 6.80 13.89
N ALA A 345 -15.78 8.07 13.52
CA ALA A 345 -15.92 9.14 14.49
C ALA A 345 -17.10 8.92 15.46
N ALA A 346 -18.23 8.40 14.97
CA ALA A 346 -19.42 8.20 15.79
C ALA A 346 -19.24 7.11 16.86
N GLU A 347 -18.48 6.06 16.53
CA GLU A 347 -18.10 4.97 17.43
C GLU A 347 -17.03 5.44 18.42
N LEU A 348 -15.96 6.07 17.94
CA LEU A 348 -14.83 6.52 18.77
C LEU A 348 -15.25 7.51 19.87
N MET A 349 -16.23 8.40 19.58
CA MET A 349 -16.81 9.34 20.56
C MET A 349 -17.53 8.65 21.75
N GLN A 350 -17.74 7.32 21.70
CA GLN A 350 -18.40 6.53 22.75
C GLN A 350 -17.41 5.61 23.48
N LEU A 351 -16.14 5.57 23.07
CA LEU A 351 -15.13 4.68 23.62
C LEU A 351 -14.23 5.39 24.62
N ASP A 352 -13.94 4.69 25.72
CA ASP A 352 -12.86 5.03 26.64
C ASP A 352 -11.48 4.73 26.04
N PHE A 353 -10.41 5.23 26.68
CA PHE A 353 -9.02 4.98 26.31
C PHE A 353 -8.73 3.53 25.87
N GLN A 354 -9.11 2.52 26.67
CA GLN A 354 -8.72 1.13 26.40
C GLN A 354 -9.45 0.59 25.17
N LYS A 355 -10.76 0.82 25.07
CA LYS A 355 -11.56 0.36 23.93
C LYS A 355 -11.18 1.10 22.64
N ALA A 356 -10.92 2.40 22.72
CA ALA A 356 -10.53 3.22 21.58
C ALA A 356 -9.17 2.80 21.01
N ILE A 357 -8.16 2.55 21.85
CA ILE A 357 -6.86 2.03 21.40
C ILE A 357 -7.02 0.65 20.74
N LEU A 358 -7.79 -0.27 21.36
CA LEU A 358 -8.03 -1.59 20.78
C LEU A 358 -8.73 -1.51 19.41
N PHE A 359 -9.72 -0.62 19.28
CA PHE A 359 -10.45 -0.36 18.04
C PHE A 359 -9.55 0.25 16.96
N LEU A 360 -8.77 1.29 17.29
CA LEU A 360 -7.86 1.96 16.34
C LEU A 360 -6.71 1.07 15.87
N GLN A 361 -6.36 0.04 16.66
CA GLN A 361 -5.37 -0.98 16.30
C GLN A 361 -6.00 -2.25 15.69
N ASN A 362 -7.32 -2.37 15.63
CA ASN A 362 -8.04 -3.48 15.00
C ASN A 362 -9.37 -2.99 14.39
N PRO A 363 -9.35 -2.01 13.46
CA PRO A 363 -10.56 -1.44 12.88
C PRO A 363 -11.31 -2.53 12.09
N PRO A 364 -12.66 -2.54 12.08
CA PRO A 364 -13.45 -3.64 11.52
C PRO A 364 -13.56 -3.58 9.99
N THR A 365 -12.42 -3.75 9.31
CA THR A 365 -12.26 -3.65 7.85
C THR A 365 -12.23 -5.00 7.14
N ALA A 366 -12.37 -6.11 7.86
CA ALA A 366 -12.28 -7.46 7.29
C ALA A 366 -13.31 -7.73 6.17
N ALA A 367 -14.48 -7.08 6.25
CA ALA A 367 -15.53 -7.15 5.23
C ALA A 367 -15.46 -6.04 4.17
N TRP A 368 -14.46 -5.15 4.21
CA TRP A 368 -14.35 -4.05 3.24
C TRP A 368 -14.08 -4.54 1.82
N THR A 369 -14.73 -3.88 0.89
CA THR A 369 -14.66 -4.12 -0.55
C THR A 369 -13.88 -3.01 -1.26
N THR A 370 -13.68 -3.18 -2.57
CA THR A 370 -13.20 -2.13 -3.47
C THR A 370 -14.00 -0.82 -3.35
N GLN A 371 -15.33 -0.92 -3.11
CA GLN A 371 -16.21 0.25 -2.99
C GLN A 371 -15.92 1.06 -1.72
N ASP A 372 -15.61 0.41 -0.60
CA ASP A 372 -15.24 1.08 0.65
C ASP A 372 -13.93 1.86 0.50
N ILE A 373 -12.95 1.28 -0.21
CA ILE A 373 -11.70 1.95 -0.56
C ILE A 373 -11.93 3.12 -1.52
N GLU A 374 -12.87 3.01 -2.45
CA GLU A 374 -13.24 4.12 -3.35
C GLU A 374 -13.88 5.30 -2.62
N LEU A 375 -14.77 5.03 -1.66
CA LEU A 375 -15.36 6.07 -0.82
C LEU A 375 -14.29 6.72 0.08
N LEU A 376 -13.42 5.93 0.70
CA LEU A 376 -12.30 6.41 1.52
C LEU A 376 -11.37 7.34 0.71
N LEU A 377 -11.00 6.95 -0.51
CA LEU A 377 -10.14 7.73 -1.39
C LEU A 377 -10.80 9.03 -1.88
N ALA A 378 -12.11 8.99 -2.17
CA ALA A 378 -12.88 10.17 -2.54
C ALA A 378 -12.98 11.19 -1.39
N GLU A 379 -13.20 10.72 -0.16
CA GLU A 379 -13.19 11.55 1.05
C GLU A 379 -11.80 12.13 1.33
N ALA A 380 -10.75 11.32 1.22
CA ALA A 380 -9.36 11.78 1.35
C ALA A 380 -9.01 12.86 0.32
N TYR A 381 -9.44 12.70 -0.94
CA TYR A 381 -9.23 13.68 -1.99
C TYR A 381 -10.01 14.97 -1.74
N MET A 382 -11.25 14.88 -1.26
CA MET A 382 -12.03 16.04 -0.81
C MET A 382 -11.28 16.81 0.30
N TYR A 383 -10.74 16.11 1.30
CA TYR A 383 -9.97 16.75 2.37
C TYR A 383 -8.66 17.35 1.85
N LYS A 384 -7.97 16.73 0.88
CA LYS A 384 -6.81 17.33 0.20
C LYS A 384 -7.21 18.65 -0.46
N CYS A 385 -8.25 18.67 -1.29
CA CYS A 385 -8.74 19.88 -1.96
C CYS A 385 -9.17 21.00 -0.99
N LEU A 386 -9.74 20.67 0.17
CA LEU A 386 -10.24 21.68 1.13
C LEU A 386 -9.17 22.21 2.10
N TYR A 387 -8.17 21.40 2.47
CA TYR A 387 -7.28 21.69 3.61
C TYR A 387 -5.79 21.79 3.28
N HIS A 388 -5.34 21.46 2.06
CA HIS A 388 -3.91 21.45 1.70
C HIS A 388 -3.25 22.83 1.77
N ASP A 389 -3.78 23.80 1.03
CA ASP A 389 -3.23 25.17 0.96
C ASP A 389 -3.95 26.17 1.88
N SER A 390 -5.04 25.75 2.54
CA SER A 390 -5.84 26.59 3.44
C SER A 390 -5.03 26.98 4.68
N PRO A 391 -4.67 28.27 4.90
CA PRO A 391 -3.88 28.66 6.06
C PRO A 391 -4.68 28.61 7.37
N SER A 392 -3.99 28.49 8.50
CA SER A 392 -4.56 28.39 9.85
C SER A 392 -5.12 29.72 10.38
N HIS A 393 -5.97 30.41 9.62
CA HIS A 393 -6.41 31.79 9.91
C HIS A 393 -7.32 31.95 11.15
N TYR A 394 -7.87 30.87 11.71
CA TYR A 394 -8.84 30.95 12.81
C TYR A 394 -8.26 30.80 14.23
N ALA A 395 -6.95 30.60 14.38
CA ALA A 395 -6.31 30.46 15.70
C ALA A 395 -5.94 31.79 16.39
N ALA A 396 -6.01 32.93 15.69
CA ALA A 396 -5.42 34.20 16.15
C ALA A 396 -6.39 35.20 16.82
N THR A 397 -7.71 34.97 16.75
CA THR A 397 -8.72 36.01 17.09
C THR A 397 -9.42 35.83 18.43
N ALA A 398 -9.15 34.76 19.18
CA ALA A 398 -9.88 34.41 20.41
C ALA A 398 -9.26 34.94 21.72
N THR A 399 -8.18 35.72 21.67
CA THR A 399 -7.41 36.12 22.88
C THR A 399 -7.25 37.64 23.05
N ARG A 400 -8.15 38.45 22.48
CA ARG A 400 -8.26 39.88 22.76
C ARG A 400 -9.71 40.38 22.73
N ARG A 401 -10.38 40.27 23.87
CA ARG A 401 -11.35 41.25 24.40
C ARG A 401 -11.55 41.02 25.89
#